data_AF-A0A938QB60-F1
#
_entry.id   AF-A0A938QB60-F1
#
_cell.length_a   1.000
_cell.length_b   1.000
_cell.length_c   1.000
_cell.angle_alpha   90.00
_cell.angle_beta   90.00
_cell.angle_gamma   90.00
#
_symmetry.space_group_name_H-M   'P 1'
#
loop_
_entity.id
_entity.type
_entity.pdbx_description
1 polymer ?
#
loop_
_entity_poly.entity_id
_entity_poly.type
_entity_poly.pdbx_seq_one_letter_code
_entity_poly.pdbx_strand_id
1 'polypeptide(L)' 'MIAGTSIKVVELVLDHLAYGWSPEELHFQHPHLSMGQIYSALAYYWDHKTVLDDEIERRLARVEAVKTRFTRRGQGTAT' A
#
# COMPACT_ATOMS: atom_id res chain seq x y z
N MET A 1 -8.22 -1.74 -7.80
CA MET A 1 -8.85 -2.25 -6.56
C MET A 1 -9.05 -3.74 -6.74
N ILE A 2 -9.13 -4.50 -5.63
CA ILE A 2 -9.50 -5.91 -5.68
C ILE A 2 -11.03 -5.99 -5.81
N ALA A 3 -11.53 -6.76 -6.78
CA ALA A 3 -12.96 -6.82 -7.08
C ALA A 3 -13.77 -7.27 -5.84
N GLY A 4 -14.86 -6.56 -5.54
CA GLY A 4 -15.72 -6.86 -4.39
C GLY A 4 -15.19 -6.37 -3.04
N THR A 5 -14.08 -5.63 -3.00
CA THR A 5 -13.53 -5.06 -1.76
C THR A 5 -13.13 -3.59 -1.91
N SER A 6 -12.90 -2.91 -0.80
CA SER A 6 -12.29 -1.59 -0.76
C SER A 6 -10.75 -1.62 -0.78
N ILE A 7 -10.15 -2.82 -0.80
CA ILE A 7 -8.70 -2.99 -0.75
C ILE A 7 -8.09 -2.65 -2.10
N LYS A 8 -7.04 -1.83 -2.07
CA LYS A 8 -6.25 -1.56 -3.28
C LYS A 8 -5.22 -2.68 -3.48
N VAL A 9 -4.94 -3.02 -4.73
CA VAL A 9 -3.87 -3.98 -5.07
C VAL A 9 -2.55 -3.56 -4.41
N VAL A 10 -2.24 -2.26 -4.46
CA VAL A 10 -1.03 -1.71 -3.86
C VAL A 10 -0.94 -1.92 -2.34
N GLU A 11 -2.07 -1.95 -1.63
CA GLU A 11 -2.07 -2.16 -0.17
C GLU A 11 -1.70 -3.61 0.15
N LEU A 12 -2.34 -4.57 -0.52
CA LEU A 12 -2.03 -6.00 -0.35
C LEU A 12 -0.58 -6.33 -0.73
N VAL A 13 -0.06 -5.72 -1.79
CA VAL A 13 1.32 -5.89 -2.24
C VAL A 13 2.31 -5.31 -1.23
N LEU A 14 2.01 -4.17 -0.63
CA LEU A 14 2.88 -3.59 0.39
C LEU A 14 2.98 -4.51 1.61
N ASP A 15 1.89 -5.16 2.03
CA ASP A 15 1.93 -6.17 3.10
C ASP A 15 2.84 -7.35 2.70
N HIS A 16 2.69 -7.86 1.47
CA HIS A 16 3.52 -8.93 0.93
C HIS A 16 5.02 -8.57 0.96
N LEU A 17 5.38 -7.38 0.48
CA LEU A 17 6.78 -6.94 0.37
C LEU A 17 7.38 -6.54 1.72
N ALA A 18 6.60 -5.91 2.60
CA ALA A 18 7.08 -5.44 3.90
C ALA A 18 7.36 -6.59 4.87
N TYR A 19 6.52 -7.64 4.84
CA TYR A 19 6.60 -8.75 5.79
C TYR A 19 7.08 -10.06 5.16
N GLY A 20 7.20 -10.14 3.84
CA GLY A 20 7.58 -11.37 3.12
C GLY A 20 6.53 -12.47 3.21
N TRP A 21 5.27 -12.13 3.47
CA TRP A 21 4.19 -13.10 3.64
C TRP A 21 3.88 -13.87 2.36
N SER A 22 3.72 -15.19 2.46
CA SER A 22 3.20 -15.99 1.35
C SER A 22 1.75 -15.61 1.03
N PRO A 23 1.21 -16.03 -0.14
CA PRO A 23 -0.22 -15.91 -0.43
C PRO A 23 -1.12 -16.53 0.65
N GLU A 24 -0.70 -17.63 1.27
CA GLU A 24 -1.40 -18.29 2.36
C GLU A 24 -1.38 -17.46 3.64
N GLU A 25 -0.24 -16.86 3.99
CA GLU A 25 -0.17 -15.90 5.10
C GLU A 25 -1.00 -14.64 4.81
N LEU A 26 -0.98 -14.11 3.59
CA LEU A 26 -1.84 -13.00 3.21
C LEU A 26 -3.32 -13.34 3.36
N HIS A 27 -3.71 -14.56 3.01
CA HIS A 27 -5.08 -15.03 3.22
C HIS A 27 -5.41 -15.16 4.70
N PHE A 28 -4.49 -15.67 5.51
CA PHE A 28 -4.66 -15.76 6.95
C PHE A 28 -4.87 -14.36 7.59
N GLN A 29 -4.16 -13.34 7.12
CA GLN A 29 -4.28 -11.95 7.61
C GLN A 29 -5.50 -11.23 7.03
N HIS A 30 -5.88 -11.57 5.80
CA HIS A 30 -7.03 -11.01 5.08
C HIS A 30 -8.05 -12.11 4.73
N PRO A 31 -8.71 -12.73 5.73
CA PRO A 31 -9.52 -13.94 5.53
C PRO A 31 -10.76 -13.74 4.65
N HIS A 32 -11.13 -12.49 4.38
CA HIS A 32 -12.23 -12.10 3.49
C HIS A 32 -11.82 -12.01 2.01
N LEU A 33 -10.52 -12.09 1.70
CA LEU A 33 -10.02 -12.23 0.34
C LEU A 33 -9.92 -13.70 -0.01
N SER A 34 -10.47 -14.12 -1.14
CA SER A 34 -10.20 -15.45 -1.68
C SER A 34 -8.75 -15.58 -2.16
N MET A 35 -8.22 -16.81 -2.17
CA MET A 35 -6.89 -17.08 -2.76
C MET A 35 -6.80 -16.59 -4.21
N GLY A 36 -7.86 -16.74 -5.00
CA GLY A 36 -7.91 -16.26 -6.39
C GLY A 36 -7.73 -14.74 -6.49
N GLN A 37 -8.34 -13.97 -5.59
CA GLN A 37 -8.14 -12.51 -5.54
C GLN A 37 -6.71 -12.14 -5.15
N ILE A 38 -6.11 -12.87 -4.19
CA ILE A 38 -4.73 -12.64 -3.74
C ILE A 38 -3.76 -12.91 -4.89
N TYR A 39 -3.81 -14.09 -5.50
CA TYR A 39 -2.94 -14.42 -6.63
C TYR A 39 -3.13 -13.48 -7.81
N SER A 40 -4.37 -13.12 -8.15
CA SER A 40 -4.64 -12.17 -9.24
C SER A 40 -4.06 -10.79 -8.95
N ALA A 41 -4.14 -10.31 -7.70
CA ALA A 41 -3.57 -9.03 -7.30
C ALA A 41 -2.04 -9.05 -7.36
N LEU A 42 -1.40 -10.13 -6.89
CA LEU A 42 0.06 -10.29 -6.97
C LEU A 42 0.54 -10.41 -8.41
N ALA A 43 -0.14 -11.18 -9.26
CA ALA A 43 0.17 -11.28 -10.69
C ALA A 43 0.06 -9.91 -11.38
N TYR A 44 -1.06 -9.20 -11.15
CA TYR A 44 -1.23 -7.85 -11.68
C TYR A 44 -0.12 -6.90 -11.25
N TYR A 45 0.35 -7.00 -10.00
CA TYR A 45 1.47 -6.19 -9.54
C TYR A 45 2.75 -6.49 -10.32
N TRP A 46 3.12 -7.75 -10.48
CA TRP A 46 4.34 -8.11 -11.18
C TRP A 46 4.31 -7.71 -12.66
N ASP A 47 3.16 -7.80 -13.30
CA ASP A 47 2.97 -7.33 -14.69
C ASP A 47 3.09 -5.80 -14.83
N HIS A 48 2.86 -5.05 -13.74
CA HIS A 48 2.84 -3.57 -13.75
C HIS A 48 3.81 -2.95 -12.73
N LYS A 49 4.84 -3.70 -12.32
CA LYS A 49 5.66 -3.41 -11.13
C LYS A 49 6.22 -2.00 -11.13
N THR A 50 6.86 -1.60 -12.23
CA THR A 50 7.49 -0.28 -12.37
C THR A 50 6.49 0.85 -12.17
N VAL A 51 5.33 0.78 -12.81
CA VAL A 51 4.31 1.84 -12.73
C VAL A 51 3.75 1.97 -11.31
N LEU A 52 3.53 0.82 -10.65
CA LEU A 52 2.98 0.78 -9.30
C LEU A 52 4.02 1.20 -8.24
N ASP A 53 5.28 0.80 -8.39
CA ASP A 53 6.38 1.25 -7.52
C ASP A 53 6.54 2.77 -7.59
N ASP A 54 6.56 3.34 -8.80
CA ASP A 54 6.63 4.80 -8.98
C ASP A 54 5.42 5.51 -8.34
N GLU A 55 4.23 4.88 -8.39
CA GLU A 55 3.04 5.42 -7.75
C GLU A 55 3.15 5.39 -6.22
N ILE A 56 3.66 4.29 -5.65
CA ILE A 56 3.93 4.15 -4.22
C ILE A 56 4.88 5.26 -3.77
N GLU A 57 6.01 5.44 -4.46
CA GLU A 57 7.00 6.46 -4.13
C GLU A 57 6.43 7.88 -4.17
N ARG A 58 5.68 8.22 -5.23
CA ARG A 58 5.01 9.53 -5.33
C ARG A 58 4.05 9.78 -4.17
N ARG A 59 3.29 8.76 -3.75
CA ARG A 59 2.36 8.87 -2.63
C ARG A 59 3.10 9.06 -1.30
N LEU A 60 4.17 8.32 -1.07
CA LEU A 60 5.02 8.47 0.12
C LEU A 60 5.63 9.88 0.19
N ALA A 61 6.20 10.37 -0.91
CA ALA A 61 6.75 11.72 -0.98
C ALA A 61 5.70 12.80 -0.66
N ARG A 62 4.46 12.61 -1.12
CA ARG A 62 3.34 13.52 -0.81
C ARG A 62 2.99 13.50 0.67
N VAL A 63 2.95 12.33 1.31
CA VAL A 63 2.70 12.20 2.76
C VAL A 63 3.77 12.93 3.56
N GLU A 64 5.05 12.74 3.22
CA GLU A 64 6.16 13.40 3.91
C GLU A 64 6.14 14.94 3.74
N ALA A 65 5.82 15.43 2.54
CA ALA A 65 5.65 16.86 2.29
C ALA A 65 4.52 17.47 3.14
N VAL A 66 3.41 16.74 3.31
CA VAL A 66 2.29 17.16 4.14
C VAL A 66 2.68 17.16 5.63
N LYS A 67 3.33 16.09 6.13
CA LYS A 67 3.84 16.03 7.51
C LYS A 67 4.76 17.21 7.82
N THR A 68 5.73 17.49 6.95
CA THR A 68 6.67 18.60 7.11
C THR A 68 5.94 19.95 7.21
N ARG A 69 4.90 20.18 6.40
CA ARG A 69 4.08 21.41 6.47
C ARG A 69 3.33 21.53 7.79
N PHE A 70 2.82 20.43 8.34
CA PHE A 70 2.14 20.42 9.63
C PHE A 70 3.12 20.68 10.79
N THR A 71 4.27 20.02 10.80
CA THR A 71 5.29 20.19 11.85
C THR A 71 5.83 21.63 11.89
N ARG A 72 6.06 22.27 10.74
CA ARG A 72 6.51 23.68 10.67
C ARG A 72 5.45 24.67 11.15
N ARG A 73 4.16 24.36 11.04
CA ARG A 73 3.07 25.27 11.45
C ARG A 73 2.80 25.22 12.95
N GLY A 74 3.13 24.12 13.62
CA GLY A 74 2.98 23.95 15.08
C GLY A 74 4.10 24.58 15.92
N GLN A 75 5.23 24.98 15.33
CA GLN A 75 6.37 25.59 16.05
C GLN A 75 6.38 27.13 16.04
N GLY A 76 5.29 27.77 15.61
CA GLY A 76 5.23 29.23 15.39
C GLY A 76 4.41 30.05 16.40
N THR A 77 3.87 29.45 17.47
CA THR A 77 3.03 30.16 18.46
C THR A 77 3.53 29.91 19.88
N ALA A 78 4.71 30.42 20.19
CA ALA A 78 5.13 30.67 21.56
C ALA A 78 5.83 32.04 21.55
N THR A 79 5.05 33.09 21.81
CA THR A 79 5.54 34.44 22.10
C THR A 79 4.65 35.00 23.20
#